data_AF-A0A7S2RHY0-F1
#
_entry.id   AF-A0A7S2RHY0-F1
#
_cell.length_a   1.000
_cell.length_b   1.000
_cell.length_c   1.000
_cell.angle_alpha   90.00
_cell.angle_beta   90.00
_cell.angle_gamma   90.00
#
_symmetry.space_group_name_H-M   'P 1'
#
loop_
_entity.id
_entity.type
_entity.pdbx_description
1 polymer ?
#
loop_
_entity_poly.entity_id
_entity_poly.type
_entity_poly.pdbx_seq_one_letter_code
_entity_poly.pdbx_strand_id
1 'polypeptide(L)'
;VLLYHGLGSVVMSTDLTDGLSAETLNGESITINLDPAVITTVSNTTSNILVDAGLVDIMADNGVIHAVDAVLLPTSATSSIVDLAVADPVFSTLVAAVTAADLVGALSGDGPFTLF
;
A
#
# COMPACT_ATOMS: atom_id res chain seq x y z
N VAL A 1 -4.41 7.33 -5.88
CA VAL A 1 -5.05 6.20 -5.16
C VAL A 1 -5.71 5.22 -6.12
N LEU A 2 -6.77 5.57 -6.88
CA LEU A 2 -7.44 4.59 -7.76
C LEU A 2 -6.55 4.05 -8.90
N LEU A 3 -5.66 4.87 -9.46
CA LEU A 3 -4.67 4.41 -10.46
C LEU A 3 -3.74 3.32 -9.91
N TYR A 4 -3.56 3.26 -8.59
CA TYR A 4 -2.75 2.24 -7.93
C TYR A 4 -3.49 0.91 -7.71
N HIS A 5 -4.80 0.87 -7.99
CA HIS A 5 -5.62 -0.35 -7.93
C HIS A 5 -5.84 -1.00 -9.29
N GLY A 6 -5.43 -0.32 -10.37
CA GLY A 6 -5.62 -0.79 -11.73
C GLY A 6 -4.31 -1.24 -12.35
N LEU A 7 -4.38 -2.31 -13.13
CA LEU A 7 -3.32 -2.74 -14.04
C LEU A 7 -3.69 -2.33 -15.47
N GLY A 8 -2.68 -2.08 -16.31
CA GLY A 8 -2.88 -1.82 -17.75
C GLY A 8 -3.21 -3.07 -18.58
N SER A 9 -3.39 -4.22 -17.93
CA SER A 9 -3.64 -5.52 -18.54
C SER A 9 -4.75 -6.27 -17.79
N VAL A 10 -5.35 -7.23 -18.48
CA VAL A 10 -6.22 -8.21 -17.83
C VAL A 10 -5.34 -9.28 -17.19
N VAL A 11 -5.52 -9.48 -15.88
CA VAL A 11 -4.85 -10.53 -15.11
C VAL A 11 -5.94 -11.36 -14.46
N MET A 12 -6.03 -12.63 -14.83
CA MET A 12 -6.93 -13.58 -14.19
C MET A 12 -6.27 -14.18 -12.95
N SER A 13 -7.09 -14.71 -12.04
CA SER A 13 -6.61 -15.48 -10.90
C SER A 13 -5.70 -16.65 -11.31
N THR A 14 -5.92 -17.23 -12.48
CA THR A 14 -5.10 -18.32 -13.05
C THR A 14 -3.73 -17.86 -13.53
N ASP A 15 -3.56 -16.56 -13.79
CA ASP A 15 -2.30 -15.96 -14.22
C ASP A 15 -1.43 -15.54 -13.03
N LEU A 16 -2.00 -15.56 -11.81
CA LEU A 16 -1.28 -15.20 -10.60
C LEU A 16 -0.29 -16.31 -10.23
N THR A 17 0.95 -15.91 -9.98
CA THR A 17 1.99 -16.75 -9.38
C THR A 17 2.44 -16.14 -8.07
N ASP A 18 2.87 -16.96 -7.12
CA ASP A 18 3.43 -16.46 -5.87
C ASP A 18 4.65 -15.58 -6.12
N GLY A 19 4.68 -14.39 -5.51
CA GLY A 19 5.70 -13.36 -5.73
C GLY A 19 5.58 -12.60 -7.07
N LEU A 20 4.44 -12.68 -7.76
CA LEU A 20 4.23 -11.95 -9.01
C LEU A 20 4.29 -10.44 -8.77
N SER A 21 5.19 -9.75 -9.47
CA SER A 21 5.24 -8.29 -9.49
C SER A 21 4.48 -7.74 -10.69
N ALA A 22 3.55 -6.83 -10.45
CA ALA A 22 2.74 -6.19 -11.49
C ALA A 22 2.82 -4.65 -11.36
N GLU A 23 3.06 -3.98 -12.48
CA GLU A 23 3.07 -2.52 -12.54
C GLU A 23 1.64 -1.96 -12.60
N THR A 24 1.31 -1.06 -11.67
CA THR A 24 0.00 -0.39 -11.63
C THR A 24 -0.05 0.76 -12.62
N LEU A 25 -1.26 1.25 -12.92
CA LEU A 25 -1.45 2.45 -13.76
C LEU A 25 -0.87 3.73 -13.14
N ASN A 26 -0.46 3.69 -11.87
CA ASN A 26 0.26 4.79 -11.22
C ASN A 26 1.78 4.75 -11.46
N GLY A 27 2.31 3.69 -12.07
CA GLY A 27 3.74 3.49 -12.35
C GLY A 27 4.53 2.84 -11.20
N GLU A 28 3.88 2.62 -10.06
CA GLU A 28 4.43 1.85 -8.94
C GLU A 28 4.01 0.38 -9.05
N SER A 29 4.89 -0.55 -8.66
CA SER A 29 4.58 -1.98 -8.68
C SER A 29 3.93 -2.47 -7.39
N ILE A 30 3.11 -3.51 -7.52
CA ILE A 30 2.59 -4.30 -6.41
C ILE A 30 3.10 -5.74 -6.54
N THR A 31 3.24 -6.42 -5.41
CA THR A 31 3.62 -7.83 -5.35
C THR A 31 2.45 -8.65 -4.87
N ILE A 32 2.09 -9.71 -5.60
CA ILE A 32 1.02 -10.62 -5.23
C ILE A 32 1.64 -11.90 -4.68
N ASN A 33 1.24 -12.28 -3.48
CA ASN A 33 1.57 -13.55 -2.84
C ASN A 33 0.30 -14.39 -2.76
N LEU A 34 0.44 -15.72 -2.82
CA LEU A 34 -0.70 -16.65 -2.84
C LEU A 34 -0.85 -17.47 -1.54
N ASP A 35 0.18 -17.50 -0.70
CA ASP A 35 0.16 -18.20 0.60
C ASP A 35 0.75 -17.33 1.73
N PRO A 36 -0.06 -16.48 2.40
CA PRO A 36 -1.49 -16.22 2.13
C PRO A 36 -1.72 -15.33 0.89
N ALA A 37 -2.96 -15.35 0.35
CA ALA A 37 -3.36 -14.54 -0.80
C ALA A 37 -3.40 -13.03 -0.46
N VAL A 38 -2.29 -12.33 -0.67
CA VAL A 38 -2.12 -10.92 -0.29
C VAL A 38 -1.43 -10.12 -1.38
N ILE A 39 -1.83 -8.86 -1.51
CA ILE A 39 -1.12 -7.84 -2.28
C ILE A 39 -0.25 -7.05 -1.33
N THR A 40 1.06 -7.01 -1.58
CA THR A 40 2.02 -6.18 -0.89
C THR A 40 2.40 -4.99 -1.77
N THR A 41 2.21 -3.80 -1.25
CA THR A 41 2.61 -2.53 -1.89
C THR A 41 4.12 -2.28 -1.73
N VAL A 42 4.67 -1.37 -2.52
CA VAL A 42 6.07 -0.89 -2.33
C VAL A 42 6.33 -0.27 -0.95
N SER A 43 5.29 0.21 -0.26
CA SER A 43 5.36 0.70 1.12
C SER A 43 5.18 -0.41 2.17
N ASN A 44 5.34 -1.69 1.80
CA ASN A 44 5.13 -2.87 2.66
C ASN A 44 3.74 -2.98 3.31
N THR A 45 2.77 -2.18 2.89
CA THR A 45 1.38 -2.34 3.31
C THR A 45 0.77 -3.52 2.56
N THR A 46 0.06 -4.38 3.27
CA THR A 46 -0.61 -5.55 2.70
C THR A 46 -2.12 -5.35 2.63
N SER A 47 -2.74 -5.94 1.61
CA SER A 47 -4.20 -6.12 1.52
C SER A 47 -4.50 -7.56 1.15
N ASN A 48 -5.48 -8.16 1.81
CA ASN A 48 -5.90 -9.52 1.51
C ASN A 48 -6.75 -9.52 0.24
N ILE A 49 -6.44 -10.47 -0.64
CA ILE A 49 -7.31 -10.79 -1.76
C ILE A 49 -8.44 -11.65 -1.19
N LEU A 50 -9.68 -11.20 -1.36
CA LEU A 50 -10.87 -11.89 -0.85
C LEU A 50 -11.18 -13.13 -1.71
N VAL A 51 -10.46 -14.22 -1.44
CA VAL A 51 -10.55 -15.50 -2.17
C VAL A 51 -11.62 -16.46 -1.64
N ASP A 52 -12.21 -16.19 -0.46
CA ASP A 52 -13.01 -17.16 0.33
C ASP A 52 -14.39 -17.53 -0.28
N ALA A 53 -14.87 -16.79 -1.29
CA ALA A 53 -16.24 -16.97 -1.81
C ALA A 53 -16.33 -17.54 -3.24
N GLY A 54 -15.23 -18.04 -3.84
CA GLY A 54 -15.26 -18.61 -5.19
C GLY A 54 -15.50 -17.60 -6.32
N LEU A 55 -15.34 -16.31 -6.04
CA LEU A 55 -15.41 -15.19 -7.00
C LEU A 55 -14.03 -14.54 -7.12
N VAL A 56 -13.04 -15.28 -7.65
CA VAL A 56 -11.69 -14.72 -7.81
C VAL A 56 -11.66 -13.72 -8.96
N ASP A 57 -12.42 -13.99 -10.03
CA ASP A 57 -12.50 -13.13 -11.21
C ASP A 57 -13.95 -12.67 -11.45
N ILE A 58 -14.24 -11.39 -11.24
CA ILE A 58 -15.49 -10.79 -11.71
C ILE A 58 -15.24 -10.24 -13.12
N MET A 59 -15.70 -10.97 -14.13
CA MET A 59 -15.55 -10.58 -15.53
C MET A 59 -16.44 -9.39 -15.87
N ALA A 60 -15.85 -8.38 -16.50
CA ALA A 60 -16.53 -7.26 -17.13
C ALA A 60 -16.15 -7.20 -18.62
N ASP A 61 -16.95 -6.51 -19.43
CA ASP A 61 -16.69 -6.37 -20.88
C ASP A 61 -15.32 -5.72 -21.19
N ASN A 62 -14.76 -4.99 -20.23
CA ASN A 62 -13.52 -4.26 -20.34
C ASN A 62 -12.41 -4.74 -19.38
N GLY A 63 -12.60 -5.86 -18.66
CA GLY A 63 -11.55 -6.38 -17.77
C GLY A 63 -12.03 -7.35 -16.70
N VAL A 64 -11.23 -7.48 -15.64
CA VAL A 64 -11.48 -8.36 -14.50
C VAL A 64 -11.34 -7.56 -13.21
N ILE A 65 -12.26 -7.76 -12.29
CA ILE A 65 -12.20 -7.18 -10.95
C ILE A 65 -11.81 -8.27 -9.95
N HIS A 66 -10.79 -7.98 -9.15
CA HIS A 66 -10.38 -8.75 -7.98
C HIS A 66 -10.82 -8.01 -6.72
N ALA A 67 -11.48 -8.70 -5.79
CA ALA A 67 -11.94 -8.11 -4.54
C ALA A 67 -10.81 -8.10 -3.50
N VAL A 68 -10.60 -6.96 -2.85
CA VAL A 68 -9.60 -6.76 -1.79
C VAL A 68 -10.26 -6.18 -0.55
N ASP A 69 -9.69 -6.46 0.62
CA ASP A 69 -10.24 -6.01 1.91
C ASP A 69 -9.79 -4.59 2.32
N ALA A 70 -8.78 -4.05 1.66
CA ALA A 70 -8.20 -2.75 1.98
C ALA A 70 -7.80 -1.97 0.71
N VAL A 71 -7.77 -0.65 0.85
CA VAL A 71 -7.34 0.25 -0.21
C VAL A 71 -5.81 0.19 -0.33
N LEU A 72 -5.31 -0.04 -1.55
CA LEU A 72 -3.89 0.04 -1.86
C LEU A 72 -3.43 1.51 -1.83
N LEU A 73 -2.44 1.81 -0.99
CA LEU A 73 -1.87 3.15 -0.87
C LEU A 73 -0.52 3.22 -1.58
N PRO A 74 -0.34 4.12 -2.57
CA PRO A 74 0.96 4.34 -3.19
C PRO A 74 1.92 5.03 -2.21
N THR A 75 3.21 5.01 -2.50
CA THR A 75 4.22 5.69 -1.65
C THR A 75 3.91 7.17 -1.43
N SER A 76 3.36 7.82 -2.46
CA SER A 76 2.93 9.22 -2.41
C SER A 76 1.80 9.48 -1.40
N ALA A 77 1.08 8.45 -0.95
CA ALA A 77 0.04 8.55 0.06
C ALA A 77 0.51 8.13 1.46
N THR A 78 1.69 7.54 1.59
CA THR A 78 2.26 7.06 2.86
C THR A 78 3.42 7.97 3.29
N SER A 79 3.11 9.15 3.83
CA SER A 79 4.10 10.01 4.50
C SER A 79 4.31 9.55 5.93
N SER A 80 5.56 9.53 6.41
CA SER A 80 5.83 9.21 7.82
C SER A 80 5.29 10.31 8.75
N ILE A 81 5.21 10.02 10.04
CA ILE A 81 4.80 11.02 11.04
C ILE A 81 5.76 12.21 11.02
N VAL A 82 7.05 11.96 10.81
CA VAL A 82 8.07 13.01 10.70
C VAL A 82 7.85 13.85 9.44
N ASP A 83 7.57 13.22 8.30
CA ASP A 83 7.30 13.95 7.05
C ASP A 83 6.07 14.86 7.17
N LEU A 84 5.00 14.38 7.79
CA LEU A 84 3.79 15.16 8.06
C LEU A 84 4.06 16.29 9.07
N ALA A 85 4.82 16.00 10.13
CA ALA A 85 5.19 16.99 11.14
C ALA A 85 6.12 18.09 10.58
N VAL A 86 6.99 17.76 9.63
CA VAL A 86 7.87 18.73 8.96
C VAL A 86 7.10 19.56 7.92
N ALA A 87 6.11 18.97 7.26
CA ALA A 87 5.31 19.65 6.24
C ALA A 87 4.39 20.74 6.81
N ASP A 88 3.98 20.62 8.08
CA ASP A 88 3.11 21.60 8.74
C ASP A 88 3.87 22.43 9.80
N PRO A 89 3.95 23.77 9.64
CA PRO A 89 4.62 24.65 10.58
C PRO A 89 4.12 24.56 12.04
N VAL A 90 2.88 24.11 12.27
CA VAL A 90 2.29 23.97 13.61
C VAL A 90 3.05 22.95 14.47
N PHE A 91 3.68 21.95 13.85
CA PHE A 91 4.40 20.90 14.58
C PHE A 91 5.89 21.19 14.78
N SER A 92 6.37 22.42 14.55
CA SER A 92 7.80 22.75 14.66
C SER A 92 8.42 22.41 16.02
N THR A 93 7.66 22.55 17.12
CA THR A 93 8.10 22.18 18.46
C THR A 93 8.21 20.67 18.62
N LEU A 94 7.27 19.92 18.03
CA LEU A 94 7.31 18.45 18.03
C LEU A 94 8.52 17.95 17.23
N VAL A 95 8.77 18.50 16.05
CA VAL A 95 9.93 18.18 15.21
C VAL A 95 11.24 18.46 15.97
N ALA A 96 11.34 19.60 16.66
CA ALA A 96 12.50 19.92 17.48
C ALA A 96 12.72 18.91 18.62
N ALA A 97 11.66 18.49 19.30
CA ALA A 97 11.72 17.51 20.38
C ALA A 97 12.12 16.10 19.86
N VAL A 98 11.53 15.66 18.75
CA VAL A 98 11.86 14.39 18.09
C VAL A 98 13.32 14.37 17.62
N THR A 99 13.80 15.48 17.07
CA THR A 99 15.20 15.63 16.64
C THR A 99 16.15 15.61 17.84
N ALA A 100 15.83 16.35 18.91
CA ALA A 100 16.66 16.38 20.13
C ALA A 100 16.71 15.02 20.85
N ALA A 101 15.67 14.21 20.72
CA ALA A 101 15.58 12.86 21.28
C ALA A 101 16.18 11.78 20.38
N ASP A 102 16.69 12.13 19.19
CA ASP A 102 17.18 11.19 18.17
C ASP A 102 16.13 10.13 17.77
N LEU A 103 14.85 10.51 17.79
CA LEU A 103 13.71 9.64 17.48
C LEU A 103 13.29 9.69 16.01
N VAL A 104 13.94 10.52 15.19
CA VAL A 104 13.60 10.70 13.77
C VAL A 104 13.63 9.36 13.04
N GLY A 105 14.69 8.56 13.20
CA GLY A 105 14.80 7.26 12.54
C GLY A 105 13.72 6.27 13.00
N ALA A 106 13.38 6.27 14.29
CA ALA A 106 12.36 5.39 14.84
C ALA A 106 10.94 5.77 14.35
N LEU A 107 10.61 7.07 14.33
CA LEU A 107 9.29 7.57 13.93
C LEU A 107 9.09 7.71 12.42
N SER A 108 10.18 7.58 11.65
CA SER A 108 10.13 7.45 10.18
C SER A 108 10.04 5.99 9.72
N GLY A 109 10.17 5.02 10.64
CA GLY A 109 10.07 3.60 10.35
C GLY A 109 8.65 3.07 10.34
N ASP A 110 8.53 1.75 10.12
CA ASP A 110 7.24 1.06 10.13
C ASP A 110 6.60 1.13 11.53
N GLY A 111 5.39 1.72 11.59
CA GLY A 111 4.61 1.89 12.82
C GLY A 111 4.01 0.58 13.36
N PRO A 112 2.93 0.63 14.15
CA PRO A 112 2.07 1.78 14.42
C PRO A 112 2.61 2.69 15.54
N PHE A 113 2.49 4.01 15.35
CA PHE A 113 2.77 5.01 16.38
C PHE A 113 1.54 5.90 16.62
N THR A 114 1.41 6.42 17.84
CA THR A 114 0.41 7.43 18.19
C THR A 114 1.12 8.53 18.98
N LEU A 115 1.13 9.75 18.43
CA LEU A 115 1.72 10.93 19.05
C LEU A 115 0.61 11.89 19.47
N PHE A 116 0.77 12.50 20.65
CA PHE A 116 -0.13 13.52 21.20
C PHE A 116 0.59 14.85 21.31
#